data_AF-A0A2E6VNY2-F1
#
_entry.id   AF-A0A2E6VNY2-F1
#
_cell.length_a   1.000
_cell.length_b   1.000
_cell.length_c   1.000
_cell.angle_alpha   90.00
_cell.angle_beta   90.00
_cell.angle_gamma   90.00
#
_symmetry.space_group_name_H-M   'P 1'
#
loop_
_entity.id
_entity.type
_entity.pdbx_description
1 polymer ?
#
loop_
_entity_poly.entity_id
_entity_poly.type
_entity_poly.pdbx_seq_one_letter_code
_entity_poly.pdbx_strand_id
1 'polypeptide(L)'
;MPGKNTWVWIFFIAAALVAAKILDFAFADIFSVAKWPNTAVLGENFTLSTLLGVLISVVGTFYFAVLHTQSRAFVEESVVELDKTAWPTREDAWSSTIVVLIFSFISAGILGLFDTVFHWLTNNNLFLY
;
A
#
# COMPACT_ATOMS: atom_id res chain seq x y z
N MET A 1 26.53 -2.43 -5.80
CA MET A 1 25.13 -2.71 -5.43
C MET A 1 25.14 -3.67 -4.25
N PRO A 2 24.37 -3.44 -3.17
CA PRO A 2 24.27 -4.42 -2.09
C PRO A 2 23.80 -5.77 -2.67
N GLY A 3 24.33 -6.88 -2.16
CA GLY A 3 24.07 -8.20 -2.72
C GLY A 3 22.59 -8.58 -2.66
N LYS A 4 22.14 -9.49 -3.54
CA LYS A 4 20.75 -10.02 -3.60
C LYS A 4 20.16 -10.33 -2.21
N ASN A 5 20.98 -10.93 -1.34
CA ASN A 5 20.60 -11.28 0.03
C ASN A 5 20.21 -10.06 0.89
N THR A 6 20.83 -8.90 0.71
CA THR A 6 20.53 -7.67 1.49
C THR A 6 19.11 -7.17 1.22
N TRP A 7 18.67 -7.18 -0.05
CA TRP A 7 17.31 -6.76 -0.43
C TRP A 7 16.22 -7.66 0.14
N VAL A 8 16.51 -8.97 0.22
CA VAL A 8 15.60 -9.95 0.83
C VAL A 8 15.42 -9.67 2.32
N TRP A 9 16.50 -9.39 3.05
CA TRP A 9 16.40 -9.02 4.47
C TRP A 9 15.68 -7.70 4.68
N ILE A 10 15.90 -6.70 3.82
CA ILE A 10 15.16 -5.43 3.87
C ILE A 10 13.65 -5.67 3.71
N PHE A 11 13.25 -6.52 2.76
CA PHE A 11 11.84 -6.89 2.57
C PHE A 11 11.24 -7.52 3.82
N PHE A 12 11.90 -8.53 4.40
CA PHE A 12 11.40 -9.19 5.61
C PHE A 12 11.32 -8.25 6.82
N ILE A 13 12.31 -7.36 7.00
CA ILE A 13 12.29 -6.36 8.06
C ILE A 13 11.14 -5.37 7.85
N ALA A 14 10.94 -4.87 6.63
CA ALA A 14 9.84 -3.97 6.31
C ALA A 14 8.48 -4.64 6.55
N ALA A 15 8.32 -5.90 6.11
CA ALA A 15 7.12 -6.70 6.35
C ALA A 15 6.87 -6.91 7.86
N ALA A 16 7.92 -7.17 8.65
CA ALA A 16 7.82 -7.31 10.10
C ALA A 16 7.33 -6.04 10.79
N LEU A 17 7.79 -4.86 10.34
CA LEU A 17 7.37 -3.57 10.89
C LEU A 17 5.90 -3.28 10.57
N VAL A 18 5.47 -3.55 9.34
CA VAL A 18 4.06 -3.40 8.94
C VAL A 18 3.18 -4.37 9.73
N ALA A 19 3.58 -5.64 9.82
CA ALA A 19 2.87 -6.65 10.60
C ALA A 19 2.80 -6.27 12.08
N ALA A 20 3.89 -5.74 12.67
CA ALA A 20 3.90 -5.27 14.05
C ALA A 20 2.84 -4.20 14.29
N LYS A 21 2.69 -3.23 13.38
CA LYS A 21 1.68 -2.19 13.48
C LYS A 21 0.25 -2.70 13.34
N ILE A 22 0.02 -3.63 12.41
CA ILE A 22 -1.29 -4.27 12.27
C ILE A 22 -1.65 -5.06 13.53
N LEU A 23 -0.70 -5.84 14.07
CA LEU A 23 -0.90 -6.61 15.29
C LEU A 23 -1.10 -5.72 16.53
N ASP A 24 -0.39 -4.60 16.63
CA ASP A 24 -0.57 -3.60 17.69
C ASP A 24 -2.01 -3.09 17.72
N PHE A 25 -2.56 -2.68 16.57
CA PHE A 25 -3.97 -2.27 16.47
C PHE A 25 -4.93 -3.41 16.79
N ALA A 26 -4.67 -4.63 16.29
CA ALA A 26 -5.51 -5.79 16.55
C ALA A 26 -5.53 -6.15 18.06
N PHE A 27 -4.38 -6.17 18.73
CA PHE A 27 -4.30 -6.44 20.16
C PHE A 27 -4.89 -5.32 21.00
N ALA A 28 -4.73 -4.06 20.60
CA ALA A 28 -5.35 -2.93 21.28
C ALA A 28 -6.89 -3.04 21.25
N ASP A 29 -7.46 -3.42 20.11
CA ASP A 29 -8.90 -3.65 19.95
C ASP A 29 -9.38 -4.81 20.84
N ILE A 30 -8.69 -5.96 20.79
CA ILE A 30 -9.00 -7.13 21.64
C ILE A 30 -8.95 -6.77 23.13
N PHE A 31 -7.92 -6.03 23.56
CA PHE A 31 -7.78 -5.65 24.97
C PHE A 31 -8.84 -4.64 25.40
N SER A 32 -9.29 -3.77 24.50
CA SER A 32 -10.41 -2.85 24.75
C SER A 32 -11.73 -3.61 24.97
N VAL A 33 -12.00 -4.63 24.15
CA VAL A 33 -13.18 -5.50 24.26
C VAL A 33 -13.12 -6.36 25.53
N ALA A 34 -11.95 -6.90 25.84
CA ALA A 34 -11.71 -7.73 27.02
C ALA A 34 -11.61 -6.94 28.34
N LYS A 35 -11.64 -5.59 28.28
CA LYS A 35 -11.41 -4.67 29.41
C LYS A 35 -10.09 -4.94 30.16
N TRP A 36 -9.09 -5.45 29.46
CA TRP A 36 -7.76 -5.64 30.03
C TRP A 36 -6.99 -4.33 30.02
N PRO A 37 -6.27 -3.99 31.10
CA PRO A 37 -5.52 -2.75 31.16
C PRO A 37 -4.37 -2.78 30.14
N ASN A 38 -4.39 -1.82 29.22
CA ASN A 38 -3.27 -1.54 28.32
C ASN A 38 -2.18 -0.79 29.08
N THR A 39 -1.53 -1.49 30.00
CA THR A 39 -0.47 -0.91 30.82
C THR A 39 0.68 -0.46 29.91
N ALA A 40 1.13 0.77 30.07
CA ALA A 40 2.33 1.28 29.42
C ALA A 40 3.55 0.60 30.06
N VAL A 41 4.34 -0.10 29.25
CA VAL A 41 5.50 -0.89 29.71
C VAL A 41 6.78 -0.06 29.66
N LEU A 42 6.98 0.74 28.60
CA LEU A 42 8.22 1.49 28.36
C LEU A 42 7.93 2.89 27.80
N GLY A 43 7.62 3.83 28.69
CA GLY A 43 7.19 5.18 28.30
C GLY A 43 5.71 5.23 27.91
N GLU A 44 5.14 6.45 27.88
CA GLU A 44 3.70 6.69 27.74
C GLU A 44 3.08 6.07 26.47
N ASN A 45 3.87 5.87 25.43
CA ASN A 45 3.41 5.39 24.12
C ASN A 45 3.64 3.88 23.87
N PHE A 46 4.33 3.17 24.76
CA PHE A 46 4.70 1.76 24.53
C PHE A 46 3.83 0.86 25.39
N THR A 47 2.73 0.39 24.81
CA THR A 47 1.71 -0.42 25.49
C THR A 47 2.04 -1.91 25.45
N LEU A 48 1.41 -2.72 26.32
CA LEU A 48 1.49 -4.18 26.28
C LEU A 48 1.11 -4.76 24.90
N SER A 49 0.13 -4.15 24.23
CA SER A 49 -0.31 -4.53 22.87
C SER A 49 0.82 -4.35 21.85
N THR A 50 1.58 -3.25 21.96
CA THR A 50 2.70 -2.96 21.07
C THR A 50 3.85 -3.93 21.30
N LEU A 51 4.14 -4.28 22.55
CA LEU A 51 5.18 -5.24 22.89
C LEU A 51 4.86 -6.65 22.35
N LEU A 52 3.62 -7.12 22.55
CA LEU A 52 3.18 -8.41 22.02
C LEU A 52 3.15 -8.42 20.49
N GLY A 53 2.66 -7.35 19.87
CA GLY A 53 2.63 -7.20 18.42
C GLY A 53 4.02 -7.27 17.79
N VAL A 54 5.01 -6.58 18.37
CA VAL A 54 6.41 -6.62 17.92
C VAL A 54 7.03 -7.99 18.17
N LEU A 55 6.81 -8.60 19.33
CA LEU A 55 7.38 -9.92 19.62
C LEU A 55 6.88 -10.98 18.64
N ILE A 56 5.57 -11.02 18.41
CA ILE A 56 4.95 -11.98 17.48
C ILE A 56 5.41 -11.70 16.04
N SER A 57 5.51 -10.43 15.63
CA SER A 57 5.96 -10.11 14.27
C SER A 57 7.42 -10.47 14.05
N VAL A 58 8.31 -10.24 15.01
CA VAL A 58 9.74 -10.59 14.91
C VAL A 58 9.92 -12.10 14.87
N VAL A 59 9.25 -12.84 15.78
CA VAL A 59 9.32 -14.30 15.81
C VAL A 59 8.72 -14.90 14.54
N GLY A 60 7.55 -14.42 14.11
CA GLY A 60 6.90 -14.87 12.89
C GLY A 60 7.77 -14.62 11.67
N THR A 61 8.35 -13.42 11.54
CA THR A 61 9.24 -13.09 10.42
C THR A 61 10.50 -13.95 10.43
N PHE A 62 11.12 -14.18 11.59
CA PHE A 62 12.27 -15.06 11.70
C PHE A 62 11.94 -16.50 11.28
N TYR A 63 10.80 -17.01 11.73
CA TYR A 63 10.29 -18.33 11.34
C TYR A 63 10.10 -18.42 9.81
N PHE A 64 9.40 -17.47 9.20
CA PHE A 64 9.17 -17.46 7.75
C PHE A 64 10.44 -17.22 6.93
N ALA A 65 11.36 -16.38 7.40
CA ALA A 65 12.59 -16.06 6.66
C ALA A 65 13.65 -17.18 6.72
N VAL A 66 13.70 -17.94 7.81
CA VAL A 66 14.74 -18.97 8.04
C VAL A 66 14.25 -20.39 7.78
N LEU A 67 13.03 -20.72 8.19
CA LEU A 67 12.53 -22.10 8.15
C LEU A 67 11.71 -22.40 6.88
N HIS A 68 11.01 -21.40 6.34
CA HIS A 68 10.26 -21.56 5.08
C HIS A 68 11.11 -21.18 3.86
N THR A 69 11.83 -22.18 3.34
CA THR A 69 12.67 -22.02 2.14
C THR A 69 11.90 -21.53 0.91
N GLN A 70 10.62 -21.91 0.74
CA GLN A 70 9.77 -21.44 -0.35
C GLN A 70 9.48 -19.93 -0.28
N SER A 71 9.17 -19.40 0.90
CA SER A 71 8.89 -17.97 1.08
C SER A 71 10.11 -17.12 0.76
N ARG A 72 11.30 -17.58 1.17
CA ARG A 72 12.55 -16.91 0.85
C ARG A 72 12.88 -16.98 -0.63
N ALA A 73 12.72 -18.15 -1.26
CA ALA A 73 12.94 -18.32 -2.70
C ALA A 73 12.04 -17.39 -3.54
N PHE A 74 10.76 -17.28 -3.18
CA PHE A 74 9.82 -16.38 -3.85
C PHE A 74 10.23 -14.90 -3.78
N VAL A 75 10.70 -14.44 -2.61
CA VAL A 75 11.20 -13.06 -2.45
C VAL A 75 12.49 -12.86 -3.25
N GLU A 76 13.39 -13.84 -3.25
CA GLU A 76 14.60 -13.80 -4.06
C GLU A 76 14.31 -13.71 -5.56
N GLU A 77 13.36 -14.50 -6.07
CA GLU A 77 12.89 -14.43 -7.46
C GLU A 77 12.25 -13.09 -7.79
N SER A 78 11.40 -12.57 -6.90
CA SER A 78 10.77 -11.26 -7.07
C SER A 78 11.79 -10.13 -7.18
N VAL A 79 12.85 -10.16 -6.37
CA VAL A 79 13.95 -9.17 -6.46
C VAL A 79 14.69 -9.28 -7.79
N VAL A 80 14.93 -10.50 -8.28
CA VAL A 80 15.57 -10.73 -9.58
C VAL A 80 14.69 -10.25 -10.73
N GLU A 81 13.38 -10.48 -10.67
CA GLU A 81 12.45 -9.99 -11.69
C GLU A 81 12.32 -8.47 -11.67
N LEU A 82 12.31 -7.84 -10.48
CA LEU A 82 12.33 -6.38 -10.33
C LEU A 82 13.61 -5.72 -10.88
N ASP A 83 14.74 -6.43 -10.86
CA ASP A 83 15.98 -5.95 -11.46
C ASP A 83 15.93 -5.97 -13.00
N LYS A 84 15.12 -6.85 -13.59
CA LYS A 84 14.93 -6.94 -15.04
C LYS A 84 13.96 -5.90 -15.57
N THR A 85 13.10 -5.31 -14.73
CA THR A 85 12.14 -4.31 -15.19
C THR A 85 12.88 -3.03 -15.56
N ALA A 86 12.75 -2.60 -16.81
CA ALA A 86 13.24 -1.32 -17.28
C ALA A 86 12.42 -0.19 -16.61
N TRP A 87 12.87 0.30 -15.46
CA TRP A 87 12.24 1.44 -14.80
C TRP A 87 12.36 2.67 -15.71
N PRO A 88 11.24 3.35 -16.04
CA PRO A 88 11.26 4.48 -16.95
C PRO A 88 12.11 5.61 -16.38
N THR A 89 12.79 6.35 -17.26
CA THR A 89 13.46 7.56 -16.83
C THR A 89 12.43 8.62 -16.42
N ARG A 90 12.85 9.65 -15.67
CA ARG A 90 11.95 10.74 -15.26
C ARG A 90 11.28 11.41 -16.48
N GLU A 91 12.00 11.50 -17.60
CA GLU A 91 11.51 12.08 -18.84
C GLU A 91 10.42 11.19 -19.48
N ASP A 92 10.64 9.88 -19.55
CA ASP A 92 9.65 8.92 -20.07
C ASP A 92 8.36 8.89 -19.24
N ALA A 93 8.50 8.97 -17.91
CA ALA A 93 7.38 9.02 -16.98
C ALA A 93 6.55 10.30 -17.15
N TRP A 94 7.22 11.45 -17.36
CA TRP A 94 6.57 12.72 -17.61
C TRP A 94 5.86 12.73 -18.97
N SER A 95 6.52 12.22 -20.01
CA SER A 95 5.95 12.06 -21.34
C SER A 95 4.67 11.19 -21.33
N SER A 96 4.69 10.09 -20.57
CA SER A 96 3.51 9.24 -20.43
C SER A 96 2.37 9.95 -19.69
N THR A 97 2.69 10.72 -18.64
CA THR A 97 1.69 11.44 -17.85
C THR A 97 1.05 12.59 -18.63
N ILE A 98 1.83 13.35 -19.41
CA ILE A 98 1.29 14.45 -20.21
C ILE A 98 0.34 13.95 -21.30
N VAL A 99 0.62 12.79 -21.90
CA VAL A 99 -0.29 12.16 -22.87
C VAL A 99 -1.63 11.82 -22.21
N VAL A 100 -1.60 11.21 -21.03
CA VAL A 100 -2.82 10.87 -20.28
C VAL A 100 -3.61 12.13 -19.89
N LEU A 101 -2.93 13.19 -19.46
CA LEU A 101 -3.56 14.47 -19.12
C LEU A 101 -4.26 15.11 -20.33
N ILE A 102 -3.59 15.14 -21.48
CA ILE A 102 -4.16 15.68 -22.72
C ILE A 102 -5.39 14.86 -23.13
N PHE A 103 -5.27 13.52 -23.11
CA PHE A 103 -6.39 12.64 -23.47
C PHE A 103 -7.59 12.82 -22.52
N SER A 104 -7.34 12.93 -21.22
CA SER A 104 -8.37 13.20 -20.22
C SER A 104 -9.04 14.54 -20.44
N PHE A 105 -8.27 15.60 -20.77
CA PHE A 105 -8.81 16.93 -21.04
C PHE A 105 -9.69 16.95 -22.30
N ILE A 106 -9.26 16.28 -23.37
CA ILE A 106 -10.06 16.14 -24.59
C ILE A 106 -11.37 15.40 -24.28
N SER A 107 -11.29 14.29 -23.54
CA SER A 107 -12.46 13.50 -23.15
C SER A 107 -13.44 14.33 -22.31
N ALA A 108 -12.93 15.09 -21.35
CA ALA A 108 -13.72 16.00 -20.53
C ALA A 108 -14.36 17.13 -21.35
N GLY A 109 -13.64 17.68 -22.34
CA GLY A 109 -14.19 18.68 -23.26
C GLY A 109 -15.34 18.14 -24.10
N ILE A 110 -15.20 16.93 -24.63
CA ILE A 110 -16.27 16.26 -25.39
C ILE A 110 -17.50 16.00 -24.50
N LEU A 111 -17.29 15.45 -23.31
CA LEU A 111 -18.37 15.23 -22.34
C LEU A 111 -19.05 16.54 -21.95
N GLY A 112 -18.30 17.59 -21.63
CA GLY A 112 -18.86 18.90 -21.29
C GLY A 112 -19.66 19.54 -22.42
N LEU A 113 -19.27 19.31 -23.69
CA LEU A 113 -20.06 19.73 -24.85
C LEU A 113 -21.40 18.97 -24.91
N PHE A 114 -21.38 17.65 -24.75
CA PHE A 114 -22.61 16.86 -24.72
C PHE A 114 -23.53 17.29 -23.56
N ASP A 115 -22.98 17.46 -22.36
CA ASP A 115 -23.73 17.90 -21.18
C ASP A 115 -24.40 19.26 -21.42
N THR A 116 -23.69 20.20 -22.05
CA THR A 116 -24.22 21.54 -22.36
C THR A 116 -25.33 21.48 -23.41
N VAL A 117 -25.16 20.68 -24.46
CA VAL A 117 -26.15 20.51 -25.52
C VAL A 117 -27.41 19.85 -24.98
N PHE A 118 -27.28 18.78 -24.20
CA PHE A 118 -28.42 18.11 -23.58
C PHE A 118 -29.12 18.98 -22.54
N HIS A 119 -28.37 19.75 -21.75
CA HIS A 119 -28.95 20.71 -20.82
C HIS A 119 -29.76 21.79 -21.56
N TRP A 120 -29.21 22.35 -22.64
CA TRP A 120 -29.91 23.32 -23.47
C TRP A 120 -31.17 22.72 -24.10
N LEU A 121 -31.10 21.52 -24.67
CA LEU A 121 -32.23 20.83 -25.29
C LEU A 121 -33.34 20.49 -24.29
N THR A 122 -32.96 20.07 -23.09
CA THR A 122 -33.89 19.75 -21.99
C THR A 122 -34.60 21.01 -21.50
N ASN A 123 -33.86 22.12 -21.36
CA ASN A 123 -34.39 23.38 -20.85
C ASN A 123 -35.24 24.13 -21.91
N ASN A 124 -34.84 24.06 -23.18
CA ASN A 124 -35.61 24.53 -24.33
C ASN A 124 -36.45 23.37 -24.92
N ASN A 125 -37.54 22.96 -24.26
CA ASN A 125 -38.75 22.46 -24.94
C ASN A 125 -39.01 20.92 -25.02
N LEU A 126 -38.53 20.04 -24.12
CA LEU A 126 -38.87 18.58 -24.21
C LEU A 126 -39.49 17.88 -22.98
N PHE A 127 -39.72 18.56 -21.85
CA PHE A 127 -40.35 17.94 -20.65
C PHE A 127 -41.40 18.81 -19.92
N LEU A 128 -41.87 19.91 -20.54
CA LEU A 128 -43.00 20.71 -20.04
C LEU A 128 -44.28 20.48 -20.86
N TYR A 129 -44.48 19.24 -21.30
CA TYR A 129 -45.80 18.65 -21.55
C TYR A 129 -45.83 17.25 -20.96
#